data_AF-H8IAU7-F1
#
_entry.id   AF-H8IAU7-F1
#
_cell.length_a   1.000
_cell.length_b   1.000
_cell.length_c   1.000
_cell.angle_alpha   90.00
_cell.angle_beta   90.00
_cell.angle_gamma   90.00
#
_symmetry.space_group_name_H-M   'P 1'
#
loop_
_entity.id
_entity.type
_entity.pdbx_description
1 polymer ?
#
loop_
_entity_poly.entity_id
_entity_poly.type
_entity_poly.pdbx_seq_one_letter_code
_entity_poly.pdbx_strand_id
1 'polypeptide(L)'
;MEMQLDPDTARKIELINKKIDEINQRRYGLRTTKIEDELDRQELEEYIATLNLTSEQKKLIESFNRSNEQALRSQSAFYYGMMIITVFIEAYLGYAIIDLIMRPGLDLFNTIYLYLMAAVFIVNAFYILKFLRFTR
;
A
#
# COMPACT_ATOMS: atom_id res chain seq x y z
N MET A 1 14.78 -3.05 -24.00
CA MET A 1 14.69 -1.99 -25.02
C MET A 1 14.18 -0.75 -24.32
N GLU A 2 15.05 0.23 -24.09
CA GLU A 2 14.60 1.55 -23.62
C GLU A 2 13.75 2.15 -24.73
N MET A 3 12.45 2.26 -24.48
CA MET A 3 11.52 2.91 -25.39
C MET A 3 11.84 4.40 -25.32
N GLN A 4 12.64 4.91 -26.26
CA GLN A 4 12.90 6.35 -26.39
C GLN A 4 11.57 7.02 -26.73
N LEU A 5 10.89 7.51 -25.69
CA LEU A 5 9.68 8.32 -25.83
C LEU A 5 10.08 9.62 -26.51
N ASP A 6 9.40 9.94 -27.59
CA ASP A 6 9.49 11.23 -28.25
C ASP A 6 9.25 12.36 -27.22
N PRO A 7 10.09 13.41 -27.15
CA PRO A 7 10.03 14.44 -26.12
C PRO A 7 8.67 15.13 -25.97
N ASP A 8 7.87 15.23 -27.04
CA ASP A 8 6.48 15.72 -26.97
C ASP A 8 5.59 14.77 -26.15
N THR A 9 5.73 13.47 -26.40
CA THR A 9 4.98 12.41 -25.71
C THR A 9 5.34 12.36 -24.22
N ALA A 10 6.63 12.47 -23.90
CA ALA A 10 7.11 12.51 -22.51
C ALA A 10 6.54 13.71 -21.74
N ARG A 11 6.53 14.90 -22.36
CA ARG A 11 5.96 16.12 -21.77
C ARG A 11 4.45 16.01 -21.55
N LYS A 12 3.72 15.40 -22.49
CA LYS A 12 2.27 15.17 -22.34
C LYS A 12 1.97 14.16 -21.23
N ILE A 13 2.79 13.11 -21.08
CA ILE A 13 2.69 12.17 -19.95
C ILE A 13 2.92 12.89 -18.62
N GLU A 14 3.92 13.75 -18.54
CA GLU A 14 4.20 14.54 -17.33
C GLU A 14 3.02 15.46 -16.96
N LEU A 15 2.41 16.13 -17.94
CA LEU A 15 1.23 16.97 -17.73
C LEU A 15 0.02 16.18 -17.24
N ILE A 16 -0.18 14.95 -17.74
CA ILE A 16 -1.25 14.06 -17.29
C ILE A 16 -0.97 13.61 -15.84
N ASN A 17 0.25 13.18 -15.54
CA ASN A 17 0.64 12.76 -14.19
C ASN A 17 0.47 13.89 -13.17
N LYS A 18 0.86 15.12 -13.53
CA LYS A 18 0.64 16.30 -12.69
C LYS A 18 -0.84 16.51 -12.40
N LYS A 19 -1.72 16.36 -13.39
CA LYS A 19 -3.17 16.51 -13.21
C LYS A 19 -3.74 15.40 -12.31
N ILE A 20 -3.25 14.17 -12.43
CA ILE A 20 -3.60 13.05 -11.55
C ILE A 20 -3.18 13.35 -10.10
N ASP A 21 -1.98 13.88 -9.90
CA ASP A 21 -1.49 14.24 -8.56
C ASP A 21 -2.31 15.37 -7.94
N GLU A 22 -2.71 16.38 -8.71
CA GLU A 22 -3.64 17.43 -8.26
C GLU A 22 -4.98 16.83 -7.80
N ILE A 23 -5.58 15.93 -8.59
CA ILE A 23 -6.83 15.23 -8.22
C ILE A 23 -6.62 14.41 -6.94
N ASN A 24 -5.53 13.64 -6.86
CA ASN A 24 -5.23 12.81 -5.69
C ASN A 24 -4.98 13.64 -4.42
N GLN A 25 -4.37 14.82 -4.54
CA GLN A 25 -4.21 15.75 -3.42
C GLN A 25 -5.56 16.28 -2.92
N ARG A 26 -6.53 16.56 -3.81
CA ARG A 26 -7.91 16.91 -3.39
C ARG A 26 -8.58 15.77 -2.61
N ARG A 27 -8.25 14.52 -2.93
CA ARG A 27 -8.80 13.32 -2.26
C ARG A 27 -8.11 12.98 -0.94
N TYR A 28 -6.94 13.56 -0.65
CA TYR A 28 -6.17 13.22 0.55
C TYR A 28 -6.86 13.75 1.82
N GLY A 29 -7.64 12.89 2.47
CA GLY A 29 -8.30 13.16 3.76
C GLY A 29 -9.82 13.33 3.72
N LEU A 30 -10.44 13.30 2.52
CA LEU A 30 -11.89 13.38 2.35
C LEU A 30 -12.46 12.01 1.94
N ARG A 31 -13.58 11.60 2.54
CA ARG A 31 -14.35 10.45 2.02
C ARG A 31 -15.04 10.92 0.74
N THR A 32 -14.45 10.64 -0.41
CA THR A 32 -15.11 10.97 -1.68
C THR A 32 -16.32 10.08 -1.91
N THR A 33 -17.39 10.69 -2.39
CA THR A 33 -18.59 9.98 -2.82
C THR A 33 -18.39 9.44 -4.24
N LYS A 34 -19.17 8.41 -4.64
CA LYS A 34 -19.10 7.87 -6.02
C LYS A 34 -19.29 8.94 -7.10
N ILE A 35 -20.04 9.99 -6.80
CA ILE A 35 -20.31 11.10 -7.72
C ILE A 35 -19.07 11.96 -7.90
N GLU A 36 -18.33 12.26 -6.84
CA GLU A 36 -17.07 13.02 -6.91
C GLU A 36 -15.99 12.24 -7.67
N ASP A 37 -15.93 10.92 -7.47
CA ASP A 37 -15.03 10.04 -8.23
C ASP A 37 -15.34 10.06 -9.75
N GLU A 38 -16.61 10.10 -10.13
CA GLU A 38 -17.03 10.15 -11.52
C GLU A 38 -16.75 11.52 -12.16
N LEU A 39 -16.92 12.61 -11.40
CA LEU A 39 -16.59 13.97 -11.82
C LEU A 39 -15.08 14.16 -12.00
N ASP A 40 -14.26 13.67 -11.06
CA ASP A 40 -12.80 13.69 -11.16
C ASP A 40 -12.31 12.92 -12.39
N ARG A 41 -12.97 11.78 -12.69
CA ARG A 41 -12.67 11.00 -13.89
C ARG A 41 -13.02 11.75 -15.17
N GLN A 42 -14.17 12.41 -15.22
CA GLN A 42 -14.57 13.24 -16.36
C GLN A 42 -13.60 14.42 -16.55
N GLU A 43 -13.20 15.09 -15.48
CA GLU A 43 -12.21 16.19 -15.52
C GLU A 43 -10.87 15.71 -16.11
N LEU A 44 -10.42 14.52 -15.73
CA LEU A 44 -9.20 13.93 -16.28
C LEU A 44 -9.36 13.56 -17.76
N GLU A 45 -10.49 12.96 -18.15
CA GLU A 45 -10.77 12.59 -19.55
C GLU A 45 -10.85 13.83 -20.45
N GLU A 46 -11.49 14.91 -20.00
CA GLU A 46 -11.53 16.19 -20.70
C GLU A 46 -10.14 16.81 -20.84
N TYR A 47 -9.34 16.82 -19.78
CA TYR A 47 -7.97 17.32 -19.84
C TYR A 47 -7.12 16.53 -20.83
N ILE A 48 -7.22 15.20 -20.83
CA ILE A 48 -6.54 14.34 -21.80
C ILE A 48 -7.01 14.63 -23.23
N ALA A 49 -8.31 14.91 -23.43
CA ALA A 49 -8.84 15.29 -24.73
C ALA A 49 -8.25 16.62 -25.23
N THR A 50 -8.01 17.61 -24.35
CA THR A 50 -7.37 18.88 -24.74
C THR A 50 -5.92 18.74 -25.20
N LEU A 51 -5.23 17.66 -24.82
CA LEU A 51 -3.83 17.42 -25.19
C LEU A 51 -3.67 16.91 -26.64
N ASN A 52 -4.76 16.74 -27.40
CA ASN A 52 -4.77 16.33 -28.81
C ASN A 52 -3.79 15.19 -29.10
N LEU A 53 -3.85 14.14 -28.28
CA LEU A 53 -2.97 12.98 -28.38
C LEU A 53 -3.22 12.22 -29.68
N THR A 54 -2.15 11.90 -30.40
CA THR A 54 -2.24 11.01 -31.56
C THR A 54 -2.61 9.58 -31.11
N SER A 55 -3.15 8.77 -32.03
CA SER A 55 -3.55 7.39 -31.74
C SER A 55 -2.39 6.52 -31.21
N GLU A 56 -1.15 6.82 -31.62
CA GLU A 56 0.04 6.14 -31.12
C GLU A 56 0.43 6.61 -29.71
N GLN A 57 0.35 7.92 -29.44
CA GLN A 57 0.56 8.48 -28.10
C GLN A 57 -0.45 7.92 -27.09
N LYS A 58 -1.72 7.76 -27.48
CA LYS A 58 -2.75 7.13 -26.63
C LYS A 58 -2.40 5.70 -26.24
N LYS A 59 -1.97 4.87 -27.20
CA LYS A 59 -1.56 3.47 -26.93
C LYS A 59 -0.35 3.39 -26.00
N LEU A 60 0.63 4.28 -26.18
CA LEU A 60 1.81 4.36 -25.33
C LEU A 60 1.44 4.72 -23.89
N ILE A 61 0.62 5.75 -23.70
CA ILE A 61 0.16 6.19 -22.38
C ILE A 61 -0.63 5.09 -21.68
N GLU A 62 -1.54 4.42 -22.39
CA GLU A 62 -2.34 3.33 -21.82
C GLU A 62 -1.47 2.13 -21.42
N SER A 63 -0.44 1.80 -22.21
CA SER A 63 0.54 0.75 -21.86
C SER A 63 1.39 1.12 -20.64
N PHE A 64 1.79 2.39 -20.53
CA PHE A 64 2.59 2.89 -19.41
C PHE A 64 1.77 2.90 -18.12
N ASN A 65 0.52 3.37 -18.16
CA ASN A 65 -0.39 3.32 -17.02
C ASN A 65 -0.67 1.88 -16.55
N ARG A 66 -0.89 0.92 -17.46
CA ARG A 66 -1.06 -0.50 -17.09
C ARG A 66 0.16 -1.09 -16.41
N SER A 67 1.36 -0.76 -16.87
CA SER A 67 2.60 -1.23 -16.21
C SER A 67 2.75 -0.67 -14.80
N ASN A 68 2.37 0.59 -14.58
CA ASN A 68 2.43 1.23 -13.27
C ASN A 68 1.37 0.68 -12.31
N GLU A 69 0.14 0.42 -12.77
CA GLU A 69 -0.88 -0.26 -11.98
C GLU A 69 -0.47 -1.68 -11.56
N GLN A 70 0.20 -2.42 -12.45
CA GLN A 70 0.74 -3.75 -12.12
C GLN A 70 1.87 -3.68 -11.08
N ALA A 71 2.74 -2.69 -11.16
CA ALA A 71 3.80 -2.48 -10.17
C ALA A 71 3.23 -2.09 -8.79
N LEU A 72 2.22 -1.23 -8.75
CA LEU A 72 1.51 -0.87 -7.51
C LEU A 72 0.76 -2.08 -6.91
N ARG A 73 0.13 -2.91 -7.75
CA ARG A 73 -0.50 -4.16 -7.30
C ARG A 73 0.49 -5.17 -6.75
N SER A 74 1.67 -5.34 -7.35
CA SER A 74 2.66 -6.32 -6.88
C SER A 74 3.27 -5.93 -5.54
N GLN A 75 3.52 -4.63 -5.31
CA GLN A 75 3.93 -4.12 -4.00
C GLN A 75 2.85 -4.37 -2.94
N SER A 76 1.57 -4.17 -3.29
CA SER A 76 0.46 -4.46 -2.37
C SER A 76 0.41 -5.95 -2.00
N ALA A 77 0.53 -6.86 -2.97
CA ALA A 77 0.44 -8.29 -2.72
C ALA A 77 1.60 -8.82 -1.85
N PHE A 78 2.83 -8.34 -2.10
CA PHE A 78 3.99 -8.67 -1.26
C PHE A 78 3.78 -8.18 0.18
N TYR A 79 3.30 -6.95 0.32
CA TYR A 79 3.04 -6.35 1.63
C TYR A 79 1.94 -7.09 2.40
N TYR A 80 0.84 -7.46 1.75
CA TYR A 80 -0.21 -8.30 2.34
C TYR A 80 0.28 -9.70 2.68
N GLY A 81 1.12 -10.31 1.83
CA GLY A 81 1.73 -11.60 2.11
C GLY A 81 2.61 -11.58 3.36
N MET A 82 3.48 -10.58 3.48
CA MET A 82 4.32 -10.40 4.68
C MET A 82 3.47 -10.17 5.93
N MET A 83 2.37 -9.42 5.84
CA MET A 83 1.47 -9.21 6.98
C MET A 83 0.83 -10.50 7.49
N ILE A 84 0.34 -11.35 6.58
CA ILE A 84 -0.26 -12.64 6.95
C ILE A 84 0.77 -13.49 7.70
N ILE A 85 2.01 -13.53 7.21
CA ILE A 85 3.12 -14.23 7.88
C ILE A 85 3.33 -13.66 9.28
N THR A 86 3.37 -12.34 9.44
CA THR A 86 3.54 -11.69 10.75
C THR A 86 2.42 -12.04 11.72
N VAL A 87 1.16 -12.11 11.27
CA VAL A 87 0.02 -12.50 12.13
C VAL A 87 0.17 -13.95 12.61
N PHE A 88 0.62 -14.87 11.75
CA PHE A 88 0.89 -16.25 12.16
C PHE A 88 2.05 -16.37 13.14
N ILE A 89 3.12 -15.61 12.93
CA ILE A 89 4.25 -15.53 13.87
C ILE A 89 3.76 -15.02 15.23
N GLU A 90 2.92 -13.98 15.24
CA GLU A 90 2.38 -13.40 16.46
C GLU A 90 1.48 -14.40 17.21
N ALA A 91 0.63 -15.13 16.50
CA ALA A 91 -0.20 -16.18 17.09
C ALA A 91 0.66 -17.31 17.71
N TYR A 92 1.73 -17.72 17.03
CA TYR A 92 2.69 -18.69 17.55
C TYR A 92 3.42 -18.16 18.80
N LEU A 93 3.84 -16.90 18.78
CA LEU A 93 4.49 -16.24 19.91
C LEU A 93 3.56 -16.21 21.13
N GLY A 94 2.28 -15.87 20.93
CA GLY A 94 1.25 -15.91 21.96
C GLY A 94 1.05 -17.32 22.54
N TYR A 95 0.99 -18.34 21.68
CA TYR A 95 0.93 -19.74 22.11
C TYR A 95 2.14 -20.10 22.98
N ALA A 96 3.36 -19.75 22.56
CA ALA A 96 4.58 -20.06 23.30
C ALA A 96 4.64 -19.35 24.67
N ILE A 97 4.12 -18.12 24.76
CA ILE A 97 3.97 -17.40 26.04
C ILE A 97 3.02 -18.16 26.97
N ILE A 98 1.86 -18.59 26.48
CA ILE A 98 0.87 -19.33 27.27
C ILE A 98 1.44 -20.68 27.72
N ASP A 99 2.11 -21.42 26.83
CA ASP A 99 2.77 -22.68 27.17
C ASP A 99 3.79 -22.48 28.30
N LEU A 100 4.59 -21.42 28.22
CA LEU A 100 5.61 -21.15 29.23
C LEU A 100 5.02 -20.73 30.58
N ILE A 101 3.91 -19.98 30.59
CA ILE A 101 3.17 -19.61 31.82
C ILE A 101 2.57 -20.85 32.51
N MET A 102 2.08 -21.80 31.72
CA MET A 102 1.47 -23.03 32.23
C MET A 102 2.49 -24.04 32.75
N ARG A 103 3.79 -23.85 32.49
CA ARG A 103 4.85 -24.74 32.98
C ARG A 103 5.11 -24.51 34.48
N PRO A 104 4.97 -25.54 35.32
CA PRO A 104 5.34 -25.43 36.72
C PRO A 104 6.87 -25.34 36.87
N GLY A 105 7.35 -24.56 37.84
CA GLY A 105 8.78 -24.45 38.15
C GLY A 105 9.57 -23.58 37.17
N LEU A 106 9.11 -22.34 36.93
CA LEU A 106 9.85 -21.37 36.13
C LEU A 106 11.14 -20.95 36.83
N ASP A 107 12.28 -21.37 36.30
CA ASP A 107 13.59 -20.85 36.68
C ASP A 107 13.74 -19.35 36.32
N LEU A 108 14.70 -18.68 36.96
CA LEU A 108 15.00 -17.25 36.74
C LEU A 108 15.21 -16.94 35.24
N PHE A 109 15.95 -17.79 34.53
CA PHE A 109 16.19 -17.62 33.09
C PHE A 109 14.91 -17.71 32.27
N ASN A 110 14.04 -18.68 32.56
CA ASN A 110 12.76 -18.83 31.86
C ASN A 110 11.82 -17.67 32.19
N THR A 111 11.90 -17.11 33.39
CA THR A 111 11.14 -15.93 33.81
C THR A 111 11.58 -14.69 33.03
N ILE A 112 12.88 -14.44 32.89
CA ILE A 112 13.40 -13.32 32.08
C ILE A 112 13.03 -13.50 30.59
N TYR A 113 13.14 -14.72 30.09
CA TYR A 113 12.75 -15.06 28.71
C TYR A 113 11.27 -14.80 28.46
N LEU A 114 10.39 -15.17 29.40
CA LEU A 114 8.96 -14.88 29.34
C LEU A 114 8.68 -13.38 29.22
N TYR A 115 9.32 -12.56 30.06
CA TYR A 115 9.14 -11.11 30.02
C TYR A 115 9.61 -10.50 28.69
N LEU A 116 10.73 -10.99 28.15
CA LEU A 116 11.22 -10.56 26.84
C LEU A 116 10.22 -10.92 25.73
N MET A 117 9.73 -12.16 25.72
CA MET A 117 8.72 -12.61 24.76
C MET A 117 7.44 -11.79 24.86
N ALA A 118 6.95 -11.55 26.07
CA ALA A 118 5.75 -10.74 26.31
C ALA A 118 5.95 -9.29 25.83
N ALA A 119 7.14 -8.70 26.03
CA ALA A 119 7.45 -7.38 25.53
C ALA A 119 7.44 -7.33 24.00
N VAL A 120 8.07 -8.30 23.33
CA VAL A 120 8.06 -8.41 21.86
C VAL A 120 6.64 -8.59 21.33
N PHE A 121 5.84 -9.44 21.98
CA PHE A 121 4.44 -9.66 21.64
C PHE A 121 3.62 -8.36 21.74
N ILE A 122 3.72 -7.63 22.86
CA ILE A 122 2.98 -6.37 23.02
C ILE A 122 3.37 -5.34 21.95
N VAL A 123 4.67 -5.22 21.65
CA VAL A 123 5.16 -4.29 20.62
C VAL A 123 4.65 -4.69 19.24
N ASN A 124 4.75 -5.96 18.86
CA ASN A 124 4.27 -6.46 17.57
C ASN A 124 2.75 -6.34 17.44
N ALA A 125 1.99 -6.73 18.47
CA ALA A 125 0.55 -6.57 18.52
C ALA A 125 0.15 -5.10 18.32
N PHE A 126 0.87 -4.15 18.93
CA PHE A 126 0.63 -2.72 18.70
C PHE A 126 0.85 -2.31 17.24
N TYR A 127 1.94 -2.76 16.60
CA TYR A 127 2.18 -2.49 15.18
C TYR A 127 1.08 -3.08 14.28
N ILE A 128 0.64 -4.30 14.55
CA ILE A 128 -0.44 -4.95 13.81
C ILE A 128 -1.77 -4.19 14.00
N LEU A 129 -2.10 -3.78 15.23
CA LEU A 129 -3.35 -3.04 15.52
C LEU A 129 -3.39 -1.65 14.88
N LYS A 130 -2.26 -0.91 14.96
CA LYS A 130 -2.11 0.37 14.28
C LYS A 130 -2.25 0.21 12.76
N PHE A 131 -1.69 -0.87 12.23
CA PHE A 131 -1.79 -1.18 10.82
C PHE A 131 -3.23 -1.53 10.39
N LEU A 132 -3.94 -2.33 11.19
CA LEU A 132 -5.36 -2.66 10.98
C LEU A 132 -6.31 -1.47 11.21
N ARG A 133 -5.77 -0.29 11.54
CA ARG A 133 -6.51 0.95 11.85
C ARG A 133 -7.51 0.79 13.01
N PHE A 134 -7.32 -0.20 13.87
CA PHE A 134 -8.13 -0.40 15.07
C PHE A 134 -7.77 0.63 16.15
N THR A 135 -6.53 1.11 16.16
CA THR A 135 -6.04 2.20 17.01
C THR A 135 -5.56 3.34 16.10
N ARG A 136 -6.11 4.55 16.32
CA ARG A 136 -5.70 5.80 15.63
C ARG A 136 -4.47 6.39 16.30
#